data_AF-A0A8S3ZJZ6-F1
#
_entry.id   AF-A0A8S3ZJZ6-F1
#
_cell.length_a   1.000
_cell.length_b   1.000
_cell.length_c   1.000
_cell.angle_alpha   90.00
_cell.angle_beta   90.00
_cell.angle_gamma   90.00
#
_symmetry.space_group_name_H-M   'P 1'
#
loop_
_entity.id
_entity.type
_entity.pdbx_description
1 polymer ?
#
loop_
_entity_poly.entity_id
_entity_poly.type
_entity_poly.pdbx_seq_one_letter_code
_entity_poly.pdbx_strand_id
1 'polypeptide(L)'
;MADPMPVRAESSFSSLSEDVEMKSNEEVATEMAVGFSKFLNLNVAKEELKFNDSVEMMLTKLDEFFSLVDMIRSDTTLCLSTTLPDIQAKCAEMEIIFEKIDKLEEFVDVVKECVAATEEKVAKAESDLGTVGGLVKKLTSFVSKKKSPIQSGSRGKKNEFIPPKIFSTEEFFDHADPEQLVA
;
A
#
# COMPACT_ATOMS: atom_id res chain seq x y z
N MET A 1 -112.04 58.90 -21.64
CA MET A 1 -112.18 57.74 -20.75
C MET A 1 -111.00 56.84 -21.07
N ALA A 2 -109.96 56.86 -20.23
CA ALA A 2 -108.75 56.07 -20.44
C ALA A 2 -108.38 55.45 -19.09
N ASP A 3 -108.32 54.12 -19.07
CA ASP A 3 -107.98 53.28 -17.91
C ASP A 3 -106.50 53.42 -17.52
N PRO A 4 -106.14 53.18 -16.24
CA PRO A 4 -104.77 53.25 -15.77
C PRO A 4 -104.01 51.96 -16.08
N MET A 5 -102.78 52.09 -16.57
CA MET A 5 -101.85 50.97 -16.75
C MET A 5 -100.91 50.78 -15.54
N PRO A 6 -100.45 49.54 -15.31
CA PRO A 6 -99.96 49.09 -14.01
C PRO A 6 -98.47 49.34 -13.80
N VAL A 7 -98.11 49.47 -12.52
CA VAL A 7 -96.75 49.57 -11.99
C VAL A 7 -95.93 48.34 -12.39
N ARG A 8 -94.80 48.55 -13.08
CA ARG A 8 -93.72 47.56 -13.17
C ARG A 8 -92.37 48.26 -13.30
N ALA A 9 -91.64 48.30 -12.19
CA ALA A 9 -90.19 48.47 -12.16
C ALA A 9 -89.64 47.44 -11.15
N GLU A 10 -89.45 46.23 -11.64
CA GLU A 10 -88.71 45.18 -10.94
C GLU A 10 -87.28 45.17 -11.49
N SER A 11 -86.34 44.97 -10.57
CA SER A 11 -84.94 44.59 -10.80
C SER A 11 -83.97 45.68 -11.25
N SER A 12 -83.70 46.61 -10.33
CA SER A 12 -82.36 47.23 -10.28
C SER A 12 -81.38 46.21 -9.68
N PHE A 13 -80.42 45.83 -10.52
CA PHE A 13 -79.07 45.39 -10.20
C PHE A 13 -78.63 45.72 -8.76
N SER A 14 -78.55 44.72 -7.89
CA SER A 14 -77.91 44.84 -6.58
C SER A 14 -77.37 43.49 -6.14
N SER A 15 -76.03 43.39 -6.15
CA SER A 15 -75.19 42.80 -5.10
C SER A 15 -73.90 42.23 -5.69
N LEU A 16 -72.93 43.10 -5.93
CA LEU A 16 -71.54 42.76 -5.69
C LEU A 16 -70.99 43.81 -4.72
N SER A 17 -71.36 43.68 -3.46
CA SER A 17 -70.62 44.27 -2.35
C SER A 17 -69.55 43.26 -1.97
N GLU A 18 -68.35 43.44 -2.49
CA GLU A 18 -67.16 42.98 -1.78
C GLU A 18 -67.15 43.76 -0.46
N ASP A 19 -67.37 43.05 0.65
CA ASP A 19 -67.26 43.58 1.99
C ASP A 19 -65.80 43.98 2.25
N VAL A 20 -65.42 45.19 1.83
CA VAL A 20 -64.22 45.84 2.34
C VAL A 20 -64.59 46.40 3.71
N GLU A 21 -64.42 45.56 4.72
CA GLU A 21 -64.51 45.95 6.12
C GLU A 21 -63.43 47.04 6.37
N MET A 22 -63.83 48.31 6.32
CA MET A 22 -62.95 49.42 6.70
C MET A 22 -62.70 49.30 8.20
N LYS A 23 -61.50 48.84 8.57
CA LYS A 23 -61.01 48.84 9.94
C LYS A 23 -61.25 50.22 10.56
N SER A 24 -61.82 50.23 11.76
CA SER A 24 -62.04 51.49 12.47
C SER A 24 -60.70 52.16 12.78
N ASN A 25 -60.69 53.49 12.89
CA ASN A 25 -59.46 54.22 13.24
C ASN A 25 -58.87 53.75 14.59
N GLU A 26 -59.70 53.27 15.50
CA GLU A 26 -59.27 52.68 16.78
C GLU A 26 -58.59 51.33 16.60
N GLU A 27 -59.09 50.49 15.70
CA GLU A 27 -58.48 49.21 15.34
C GLU A 27 -57.11 49.40 14.67
N VAL A 28 -56.99 50.36 13.75
CA VAL A 28 -55.71 50.67 13.11
C VAL A 28 -54.70 51.24 14.12
N ALA A 29 -55.16 52.10 15.03
CA ALA A 29 -54.31 52.66 16.09
C ALA A 29 -53.84 51.59 17.08
N THR A 30 -54.72 50.65 17.45
CA THR A 30 -54.39 49.54 18.36
C THR A 30 -53.47 48.53 17.69
N GLU A 31 -53.70 48.16 16.43
CA GLU A 31 -52.81 47.30 15.65
C GLU A 31 -51.42 47.92 15.51
N MET A 32 -51.35 49.22 15.22
CA MET A 32 -50.09 49.96 15.13
C MET A 32 -49.38 50.05 16.50
N ALA A 33 -50.11 50.32 17.58
CA ALA A 33 -49.56 50.35 18.94
C ALA A 33 -49.05 48.97 19.38
N VAL A 34 -49.76 47.89 19.05
CA VAL A 34 -49.32 46.50 19.28
C VAL A 34 -48.12 46.14 18.40
N GLY A 35 -48.07 46.64 17.17
CA GLY A 35 -46.90 46.52 16.30
C GLY A 35 -45.67 47.19 16.91
N PHE A 36 -45.80 48.43 17.38
CA PHE A 36 -44.71 49.18 18.01
C PHE A 36 -44.29 48.60 19.37
N SER A 37 -45.24 48.08 20.17
CA SER A 37 -44.90 47.51 21.48
C SER A 37 -43.95 46.31 21.37
N LYS A 38 -44.01 45.54 20.26
CA LYS A 38 -43.05 44.45 19.99
C LYS A 38 -41.61 44.95 19.86
N PHE A 39 -41.40 46.12 19.27
CA PHE A 39 -40.06 46.73 19.15
C PHE A 39 -39.60 47.39 20.45
N LEU A 40 -40.53 47.80 21.32
CA LEU A 40 -40.20 48.30 22.66
C LEU A 40 -39.92 47.16 23.65
N ASN A 41 -40.40 45.94 23.37
CA ASN A 41 -40.18 44.76 24.18
C ASN A 41 -38.93 43.96 23.78
N LEU A 42 -37.89 44.66 23.28
CA LEU A 42 -36.58 44.08 23.04
C LEU A 42 -35.88 43.82 24.38
N ASN A 43 -35.71 42.53 24.71
CA ASN A 43 -34.91 42.14 25.86
C ASN A 43 -33.43 42.17 25.50
N VAL A 44 -32.84 43.37 25.58
CA VAL A 44 -31.44 43.62 25.26
C VAL A 44 -30.51 42.69 26.04
N ALA A 45 -30.78 42.45 27.32
CA ALA A 45 -29.98 41.56 28.16
C ALA A 45 -29.98 40.11 27.67
N LYS A 46 -31.10 39.62 27.11
CA LYS A 46 -31.19 38.28 26.52
C LYS A 46 -30.36 38.16 25.25
N GLU A 47 -30.41 39.15 24.38
CA GLU A 47 -29.63 39.13 23.13
C GLU A 47 -28.13 39.35 23.39
N GLU A 48 -27.78 40.17 24.38
CA GLU A 48 -26.40 40.34 24.87
C GLU A 48 -25.83 39.01 25.39
N LEU A 49 -26.59 38.28 26.20
CA LEU A 49 -26.17 36.98 26.71
C LEU A 49 -25.94 35.97 25.58
N LYS A 50 -26.88 35.85 24.62
CA LYS A 50 -26.69 34.96 23.46
C LYS A 50 -25.48 35.33 22.63
N PHE A 51 -25.23 36.62 22.45
CA PHE A 51 -24.06 37.09 21.72
C PHE A 51 -22.78 36.70 22.47
N ASN A 52 -22.73 36.92 23.78
CA ASN A 52 -21.60 36.52 24.62
C ASN A 52 -21.36 35.01 24.58
N ASP A 53 -22.41 34.20 24.72
CA ASP A 53 -22.33 32.73 24.62
C ASP A 53 -21.77 32.30 23.25
N SER A 54 -22.18 32.96 22.17
CA SER A 54 -21.67 32.69 20.83
C SER A 54 -20.19 33.04 20.69
N VAL A 55 -19.74 34.13 21.32
CA VAL A 55 -18.32 34.53 21.34
C VAL A 55 -17.49 33.51 22.12
N GLU A 56 -17.93 33.12 23.31
CA GLU A 56 -17.24 32.12 24.16
C GLU A 56 -17.14 30.76 23.47
N MET A 57 -18.22 30.31 22.81
CA MET A 57 -18.19 29.11 21.98
C MET A 57 -17.16 29.23 20.85
N MET A 58 -17.07 30.39 20.19
CA MET A 58 -16.11 30.61 19.10
C MET A 58 -14.66 30.62 19.61
N LEU A 59 -14.40 31.26 20.75
CA LEU A 59 -13.09 31.26 21.40
C LEU A 59 -12.67 29.85 21.80
N THR A 60 -13.58 29.05 22.35
CA THR A 60 -13.33 27.64 22.69
C THR A 60 -12.96 26.83 21.45
N LYS A 61 -13.72 26.98 20.35
CA LYS A 61 -13.39 26.31 19.08
C LYS A 61 -12.04 26.73 18.53
N LEU A 62 -11.67 28.01 18.64
CA LEU A 62 -10.36 28.48 18.19
C LEU A 62 -9.23 27.82 18.98
N ASP A 63 -9.37 27.66 20.30
CA ASP A 63 -8.38 26.97 21.14
C ASP A 63 -8.25 25.47 20.77
N GLU A 64 -9.37 24.81 20.49
CA GLU A 64 -9.39 23.45 19.95
C GLU A 64 -8.68 23.37 18.60
N PHE A 65 -8.93 24.33 17.69
CA PHE A 65 -8.24 24.39 16.39
C PHE A 65 -6.74 24.57 16.56
N PHE A 66 -6.27 25.41 17.48
CA PHE A 66 -4.84 25.55 17.77
C PHE A 66 -4.24 24.23 18.25
N SER A 67 -4.91 23.55 19.17
CA SER A 67 -4.47 22.24 19.66
C SER A 67 -4.35 21.20 18.53
N LEU A 68 -5.30 21.19 17.60
CA LEU A 68 -5.25 20.31 16.43
C LEU A 68 -4.11 20.67 15.47
N VAL A 69 -3.87 21.95 15.23
CA VAL A 69 -2.76 22.41 14.37
C VAL A 69 -1.41 22.02 14.98
N ASP A 70 -1.25 22.17 16.30
CA ASP A 70 -0.01 21.77 16.98
C ASP A 70 0.21 20.27 16.93
N MET A 71 -0.85 19.47 17.07
CA MET A 71 -0.80 18.02 16.90
C MET A 71 -0.35 17.64 15.48
N ILE A 72 -0.98 18.22 14.46
CA ILE A 72 -0.59 17.98 13.05
C ILE A 72 0.87 18.36 12.81
N ARG A 73 1.32 19.50 13.36
CA ARG A 73 2.71 19.95 13.20
C ARG A 73 3.69 18.99 13.89
N SER A 74 3.36 18.53 15.10
CA SER A 74 4.13 17.55 15.84
C SER A 74 4.23 16.22 15.08
N ASP A 75 3.10 15.69 14.62
CA ASP A 75 3.04 14.42 13.88
C ASP A 75 3.78 14.51 12.55
N THR A 76 3.63 15.62 11.82
CA THR A 76 4.38 15.86 10.59
C THR A 76 5.88 15.90 10.86
N THR A 77 6.29 16.56 11.96
CA THR A 77 7.70 16.64 12.34
C THR A 77 8.25 15.26 12.68
N LEU A 78 7.52 14.46 13.47
CA LEU A 78 7.90 13.08 13.82
C LEU A 78 8.01 12.21 12.56
N CYS A 79 7.02 12.28 11.67
CA CYS A 79 6.98 11.49 10.45
C CYS A 79 8.17 11.82 9.53
N LEU A 80 8.41 13.10 9.26
CA LEU A 80 9.44 13.53 8.31
C LEU A 80 10.86 13.47 8.88
N SER A 81 11.02 13.70 10.18
CA SER A 81 12.35 13.80 10.80
C SER A 81 12.84 12.48 11.38
N THR A 82 11.94 11.54 11.67
CA THR A 82 12.27 10.28 12.32
C THR A 82 11.72 9.10 11.54
N THR A 83 10.40 8.97 11.44
CA THR A 83 9.79 7.74 10.91
C THR A 83 10.19 7.44 9.47
N LEU A 84 10.13 8.42 8.57
CA LEU A 84 10.46 8.22 7.17
C LEU A 84 11.95 7.95 6.94
N PRO A 85 12.90 8.72 7.55
CA PRO A 85 14.32 8.37 7.53
C PRO A 85 14.62 6.97 8.07
N ASP A 86 13.99 6.55 9.17
CA ASP A 86 14.19 5.23 9.75
C ASP A 86 13.72 4.12 8.80
N ILE A 87 12.57 4.31 8.15
CA ILE A 87 12.08 3.38 7.13
C ILE A 87 13.06 3.32 5.96
N GLN A 88 13.54 4.47 5.47
CA GLN A 88 14.51 4.51 4.38
C GLN A 88 15.81 3.76 4.74
N ALA A 89 16.33 3.97 5.94
CA ALA A 89 17.52 3.27 6.43
C ALA A 89 17.29 1.76 6.46
N LYS A 90 16.12 1.31 6.93
CA LYS A 90 15.75 -0.11 6.93
C LYS A 90 15.56 -0.69 5.53
N CYS A 91 15.05 0.09 4.57
CA CYS A 91 15.00 -0.32 3.18
C CYS A 91 16.40 -0.54 2.61
N ALA A 92 17.35 0.36 2.90
CA ALA A 92 18.74 0.21 2.46
C ALA A 92 19.44 -1.01 3.10
N GLU A 93 19.20 -1.27 4.39
CA GLU A 93 19.68 -2.49 5.04
C GLU A 93 19.11 -3.75 4.36
N MET A 94 17.85 -3.71 3.92
CA MET A 94 17.20 -4.82 3.24
C MET A 94 17.78 -5.09 1.84
N GLU A 95 18.20 -4.05 1.10
CA GLU A 95 18.90 -4.21 -0.19
C GLU A 95 20.18 -5.04 -0.03
N ILE A 96 20.96 -4.78 1.02
CA ILE A 96 22.17 -5.55 1.33
C ILE A 96 21.84 -7.03 1.60
N ILE A 97 20.71 -7.30 2.25
CA ILE A 97 20.26 -8.68 2.49
C ILE A 97 19.88 -9.34 1.17
N PHE A 98 19.17 -8.65 0.26
CA PHE A 98 18.84 -9.20 -1.06
C PHE A 98 20.08 -9.51 -1.87
N GLU A 99 21.10 -8.64 -1.88
CA GLU A 99 22.37 -8.95 -2.55
C GLU A 99 23.06 -10.20 -1.97
N LYS A 100 22.97 -10.42 -0.66
CA LYS A 100 23.50 -11.64 -0.02
C LYS A 100 22.71 -12.88 -0.43
N ILE A 101 21.40 -12.76 -0.60
CA ILE A 101 20.54 -13.84 -1.09
C ILE A 101 20.91 -14.17 -2.54
N ASP A 102 21.02 -13.17 -3.41
CA ASP A 102 21.36 -13.37 -4.83
C ASP A 102 22.73 -14.06 -4.99
N LYS A 103 23.75 -13.63 -4.22
CA LYS A 103 25.07 -14.29 -4.19
C LYS A 103 24.99 -15.73 -3.71
N LEU A 104 24.14 -16.01 -2.72
CA LEU A 104 23.93 -17.37 -2.23
C LEU A 104 23.25 -18.25 -3.29
N GLU A 105 22.29 -17.71 -4.03
CA GLU A 105 21.64 -18.43 -5.13
C GLU A 105 22.64 -18.78 -6.24
N GLU A 106 23.47 -17.82 -6.67
CA GLU A 106 24.53 -18.08 -7.65
C GLU A 106 25.53 -19.14 -7.15
N PHE A 107 25.93 -19.05 -5.89
CA PHE A 107 26.83 -20.05 -5.29
C PHE A 107 26.21 -21.45 -5.29
N VAL A 108 24.91 -21.59 -4.99
CA VAL A 108 24.21 -22.87 -5.04
C VAL A 108 24.20 -23.46 -6.45
N ASP A 109 24.06 -22.64 -7.47
CA ASP A 109 24.14 -23.09 -8.87
C ASP A 109 25.55 -23.61 -9.21
N VAL A 110 26.61 -22.93 -8.75
CA VAL A 110 28.00 -23.39 -8.93
C VAL A 110 28.24 -24.72 -8.21
N VAL A 111 27.74 -24.87 -6.98
CA VAL A 111 27.82 -26.13 -6.23
C VAL A 111 27.14 -27.26 -7.01
N LYS A 112 25.96 -27.00 -7.55
CA LYS A 112 25.20 -27.97 -8.36
C LYS A 112 25.99 -28.41 -9.60
N GLU A 113 26.63 -27.48 -10.31
CA GLU A 113 27.49 -27.80 -11.45
C GLU A 113 28.71 -28.65 -11.05
N CYS A 114 29.39 -28.30 -9.96
CA CYS A 114 30.52 -29.07 -9.43
C CYS A 114 30.12 -30.51 -9.05
N VAL A 115 28.95 -30.67 -8.41
CA VAL A 115 28.42 -32.00 -8.05
C VAL A 115 28.10 -32.80 -9.31
N ALA A 116 27.38 -32.22 -10.28
CA ALA A 116 27.05 -32.90 -11.54
C ALA A 116 28.31 -33.35 -12.30
N ALA A 117 29.34 -32.49 -12.38
CA ALA A 117 30.61 -32.82 -13.01
C ALA A 117 31.36 -33.94 -12.27
N THR A 118 31.21 -34.01 -10.95
CA THR A 118 31.80 -35.09 -10.13
C THR A 118 31.05 -36.40 -10.35
N GLU A 119 29.71 -36.38 -10.34
CA GLU A 119 28.87 -37.53 -10.63
C GLU A 119 29.15 -38.12 -12.01
N GLU A 120 29.29 -37.29 -13.05
CA GLU A 120 29.64 -37.74 -14.41
C GLU A 120 30.98 -38.48 -14.43
N LYS A 121 32.01 -37.94 -13.75
CA LYS A 121 33.32 -38.58 -13.66
C LYS A 121 33.28 -39.90 -12.90
N VAL A 122 32.50 -39.98 -11.82
CA VAL A 122 32.30 -41.22 -11.05
C VAL A 122 31.59 -42.25 -11.93
N ALA A 123 30.49 -41.90 -12.59
CA ALA A 123 29.76 -42.79 -13.49
C ALA A 123 30.66 -43.31 -14.63
N LYS A 124 31.52 -42.46 -15.19
CA LYS A 124 32.51 -42.87 -16.20
C LYS A 124 33.54 -43.84 -15.63
N ALA A 125 34.08 -43.57 -14.44
CA ALA A 125 35.05 -44.44 -13.79
C ALA A 125 34.45 -45.82 -13.45
N GLU A 126 33.20 -45.86 -12.98
CA GLU A 126 32.45 -47.10 -12.72
C GLU A 126 32.21 -47.90 -14.01
N SER A 127 31.82 -47.22 -15.10
CA SER A 127 31.64 -47.86 -16.41
C SER A 127 32.95 -48.45 -16.95
N ASP A 128 34.05 -47.69 -16.88
CA ASP A 128 35.37 -48.14 -17.31
C ASP A 128 35.82 -49.36 -16.48
N LEU A 129 35.67 -49.32 -15.15
CA LEU A 129 36.04 -50.42 -14.27
C LEU A 129 35.18 -51.68 -14.51
N GLY A 130 33.87 -51.53 -14.69
CA GLY A 130 32.96 -52.62 -15.02
C GLY A 130 33.27 -53.28 -16.37
N THR A 131 33.63 -52.46 -17.36
CA THR A 131 34.04 -52.92 -18.69
C THR A 131 35.37 -53.65 -18.64
N VAL A 132 36.36 -53.11 -17.91
CA VAL A 132 37.67 -53.75 -17.72
C VAL A 132 37.49 -55.08 -17.01
N GLY A 133 36.72 -55.14 -15.91
CA GLY A 133 36.40 -56.38 -15.18
C GLY A 133 35.71 -57.45 -16.04
N GLY A 134 34.84 -57.05 -16.97
CA GLY A 134 34.22 -57.94 -17.94
C GLY A 134 35.18 -58.45 -19.01
N LEU A 135 36.09 -57.59 -19.49
CA LEU A 135 37.10 -57.94 -20.48
C LEU A 135 38.17 -58.88 -19.93
N VAL A 136 38.65 -58.69 -18.69
CA VAL A 136 39.62 -59.64 -18.09
C VAL A 136 39.02 -61.03 -17.94
N LYS A 137 37.74 -61.16 -17.57
CA LYS A 137 37.03 -62.46 -17.52
C LYS A 137 36.92 -63.10 -18.91
N LYS A 138 36.77 -62.30 -19.97
CA LYS A 138 36.77 -62.79 -21.35
C LYS A 138 38.16 -63.08 -21.90
N LEU A 139 39.23 -62.51 -21.37
CA LEU A 139 40.59 -62.82 -21.81
C LEU A 139 41.15 -64.06 -21.10
N THR A 140 40.81 -64.28 -19.83
CA THR A 140 41.19 -65.51 -19.11
C THR A 140 40.50 -66.75 -19.67
N SER A 141 39.33 -66.64 -20.29
CA SER A 141 38.67 -67.77 -20.97
C SER A 141 39.31 -68.16 -22.31
N PHE A 142 40.17 -67.32 -22.89
CA PHE A 142 40.90 -67.63 -24.14
C PHE A 142 42.36 -68.05 -23.92
N VAL A 143 42.89 -67.98 -22.70
CA VAL A 143 44.24 -68.48 -22.37
C VAL A 143 44.17 -69.98 -22.05
N SER A 144 43.86 -70.74 -23.08
CA SER A 144 44.14 -72.18 -23.18
C SER A 144 44.40 -72.51 -24.65
N LYS A 145 45.46 -71.92 -25.23
CA LYS A 145 46.31 -72.49 -26.32
C LYS A 145 47.39 -71.50 -26.81
N LYS A 146 48.66 -71.89 -26.57
CA LYS A 146 49.94 -71.66 -27.31
C LYS A 146 50.55 -70.26 -27.57
N LYS A 147 51.81 -70.15 -27.11
CA LYS A 147 53.06 -69.46 -27.55
C LYS A 147 53.07 -68.27 -28.55
N SER A 148 53.84 -67.22 -28.13
CA SER A 148 54.48 -66.01 -28.73
C SER A 148 54.88 -66.00 -30.24
N PRO A 149 55.19 -64.85 -30.91
CA PRO A 149 55.92 -63.66 -30.37
C PRO A 149 55.48 -62.22 -30.76
N ILE A 150 55.86 -61.29 -29.87
CA ILE A 150 56.25 -59.87 -29.99
C ILE A 150 55.63 -59.04 -31.14
N GLN A 151 54.80 -58.05 -30.77
CA GLN A 151 54.66 -56.81 -31.54
C GLN A 151 54.49 -55.59 -30.60
N SER A 152 55.19 -54.53 -30.96
CA SER A 152 55.48 -53.32 -30.20
C SER A 152 54.27 -52.43 -29.95
N GLY A 153 54.07 -52.10 -28.67
CA GLY A 153 53.83 -50.74 -28.19
C GLY A 153 52.67 -49.94 -28.79
N SER A 154 51.44 -50.26 -28.41
CA SER A 154 50.45 -49.21 -28.16
C SER A 154 50.40 -49.01 -26.65
N ARG A 155 51.10 -47.99 -26.15
CA ARG A 155 50.88 -47.50 -24.78
C ARG A 155 49.41 -47.08 -24.74
N GLY A 156 48.56 -47.93 -24.13
CA GLY A 156 47.20 -47.55 -23.80
C GLY A 156 47.28 -46.20 -23.10
N LYS A 157 46.54 -45.22 -23.63
CA LYS A 157 46.39 -43.91 -23.01
C LYS A 157 46.06 -44.19 -21.54
N LYS A 158 46.99 -43.88 -20.64
CA LYS A 158 46.68 -43.86 -19.22
C LYS A 158 45.55 -42.84 -19.12
N ASN A 159 44.37 -43.26 -18.71
CA ASN A 159 43.29 -42.33 -18.40
C ASN A 159 43.82 -41.44 -17.27
N GLU A 160 44.34 -40.28 -17.64
CA GLU A 160 44.87 -39.31 -16.71
C GLU A 160 43.68 -38.74 -15.95
N PHE A 161 43.66 -38.96 -14.65
CA PHE A 161 42.63 -38.43 -13.79
C PHE A 161 42.82 -36.93 -13.67
N ILE A 162 41.87 -36.16 -14.21
CA ILE A 162 41.82 -34.71 -14.05
C ILE A 162 40.78 -34.41 -12.96
N PRO A 163 41.20 -33.91 -11.78
CA PRO A 163 40.28 -33.57 -10.69
C PRO A 163 39.19 -32.58 -11.18
N PRO A 164 37.92 -32.75 -10.78
CA PRO A 164 36.92 -31.71 -10.99
C PRO A 164 37.28 -30.45 -10.20
N LYS A 165 36.97 -29.27 -10.76
CA LYS A 165 37.10 -28.01 -10.02
C LYS A 165 36.08 -28.05 -8.89
N ILE A 166 36.54 -27.87 -7.66
CA ILE A 166 35.70 -27.81 -6.47
C ILE A 166 35.42 -26.33 -6.18
N PHE A 167 34.19 -26.01 -5.81
CA PHE A 167 33.80 -24.66 -5.40
C PHE A 167 34.49 -24.28 -4.08
N SER A 168 34.77 -22.99 -3.90
CA SER A 168 35.29 -22.43 -2.66
C SER A 168 34.33 -21.35 -2.15
N THR A 169 33.95 -21.41 -0.88
CA THR A 169 33.11 -20.38 -0.26
C THR A 169 33.83 -19.04 -0.14
N GLU A 170 35.16 -19.08 -0.05
CA GLU A 170 36.03 -17.89 0.04
C GLU A 170 36.05 -17.08 -1.26
N GLU A 171 35.73 -17.70 -2.40
CA GLU A 171 35.64 -17.03 -3.70
C GLU A 171 34.29 -16.30 -3.91
N PHE A 172 33.28 -16.58 -3.08
CA PHE A 172 31.90 -16.10 -3.27
C PHE A 172 31.39 -15.19 -2.15
N PHE A 173 31.88 -15.39 -0.92
CA PHE A 173 31.48 -14.58 0.24
C PHE A 173 32.70 -13.82 0.78
N ASP A 174 32.72 -12.50 0.60
CA ASP A 174 33.67 -11.65 1.31
C ASP A 174 33.39 -11.70 2.81
N HIS A 175 34.45 -11.88 3.62
CA HIS A 175 34.41 -11.71 5.07
C HIS A 175 34.31 -10.22 5.45
N ALA A 176 33.34 -9.50 4.88
CA ALA A 176 33.03 -8.16 5.33
C ALA A 176 32.23 -8.27 6.63
N ASP A 177 32.90 -7.98 7.75
CA ASP A 177 32.31 -7.87 9.08
C ASP A 177 31.06 -6.98 9.03
N PRO A 178 29.92 -7.43 9.58
CA PRO A 178 28.69 -6.63 9.62
C PRO A 178 28.77 -5.39 10.53
N GLU A 179 29.91 -5.10 11.17
CA GLU A 179 30.08 -3.95 12.08
C GLU A 179 30.51 -2.63 11.41
N GLN A 180 30.80 -2.60 10.11
CA GLN A 180 31.29 -1.35 9.45
C GLN A 180 30.21 -0.49 8.78
N LEU A 181 28.92 -0.78 8.94
CA LEU A 181 27.83 0.05 8.39
C LEU A 181 27.04 0.80 9.46
N VAL A 182 27.71 1.25 10.52
CA VAL A 182 27.17 2.21 11.50
C VAL A 182 28.17 3.34 11.67
N ALA A 183 28.20 4.26 10.71
CA ALA A 183 28.83 5.57 10.83
C ALA A 183 28.05 6.60 10.02
#